data_AF-A0A851IBB5-F1
#
_entry.id   AF-A0A851IBB5-F1
#
_cell.length_a   1.000
_cell.length_b   1.000
_cell.length_c   1.000
_cell.angle_alpha   90.00
_cell.angle_beta   90.00
_cell.angle_gamma   90.00
#
_symmetry.space_group_name_H-M   'P 1'
#
loop_
_entity.id
_entity.type
_entity.pdbx_description
1 polymer ?
#
loop_
_entity_poly.entity_id
_entity_poly.type
_entity_poly.pdbx_seq_one_letter_code
_entity_poly.pdbx_strand_id
1 'polypeptide(L)'
;MPNELVKLSLSQLGIPAILGVLLLYYAVKLLIFQDVEAIRPPQWKPLRPEQRSAYAREAGLLLLLFGVCTAIASVLMLFIPLLGLCFLTLSILGVFYRFRRMEEKYTG
;
A
#
# COMPACT_ATOMS: atom_id res chain seq x y z
N MET A 1 20.24 29.92 5.42
CA MET A 1 19.87 28.74 6.24
C MET A 1 18.48 28.12 5.99
N PRO A 2 17.50 28.68 5.24
CA PRO A 2 16.24 27.96 4.97
C PRO A 2 16.37 26.86 3.89
N ASN A 3 17.31 26.99 2.96
CA ASN A 3 17.44 26.08 1.81
C ASN A 3 17.91 24.66 2.19
N GLU A 4 18.66 24.51 3.27
CA GLU A 4 19.15 23.19 3.73
C GLU A 4 18.02 22.37 4.38
N LEU A 5 17.11 23.02 5.13
CA LEU A 5 15.94 22.37 5.73
C LEU A 5 14.92 21.92 4.68
N VAL A 6 14.73 22.71 3.61
CA VAL A 6 13.88 22.34 2.48
C VAL A 6 14.47 21.15 1.72
N LYS A 7 15.78 21.13 1.50
CA LYS A 7 16.48 19.98 0.90
C LYS A 7 16.39 18.73 1.77
N LEU A 8 16.55 18.85 3.08
CA LEU A 8 16.42 17.73 4.02
C LEU A 8 14.99 17.17 4.03
N SER A 9 13.99 18.05 3.98
CA SER A 9 12.58 17.66 3.94
C SER A 9 12.21 16.95 2.62
N LEU A 10 12.64 17.48 1.46
CA LEU A 10 12.38 16.84 0.16
C LEU A 10 13.14 15.51 -0.01
N SER A 11 14.39 15.42 0.48
CA SER A 11 15.19 14.18 0.36
C SER A 11 14.74 13.08 1.33
N GLN A 12 14.35 13.43 2.56
CA GLN A 12 13.93 12.43 3.57
C GLN A 12 12.43 12.10 3.54
N LEU A 13 11.55 13.08 3.25
CA LEU A 13 10.09 12.85 3.19
C LEU A 13 9.56 12.66 1.76
N GLY A 14 10.34 12.96 0.72
CA GLY A 14 9.87 12.85 -0.67
C GLY A 14 9.48 11.43 -1.06
N ILE A 15 10.34 10.45 -0.79
CA ILE A 15 10.07 9.05 -1.16
C ILE A 15 8.88 8.45 -0.38
N PRO A 16 8.80 8.57 0.96
CA PRO A 16 7.63 8.09 1.71
C PRO A 16 6.32 8.77 1.30
N ALA A 17 6.34 10.09 1.05
CA ALA A 17 5.16 10.83 0.63
C ALA A 17 4.66 10.38 -0.75
N ILE A 18 5.58 10.20 -1.72
CA ILE A 18 5.24 9.68 -3.06
C ILE A 18 4.64 8.27 -2.96
N LEU A 19 5.22 7.40 -2.14
CA LEU A 19 4.68 6.06 -1.87
C LEU A 19 3.27 6.13 -1.28
N GLY A 20 3.05 7.00 -0.29
CA GLY A 20 1.72 7.20 0.31
C GLY A 20 0.67 7.66 -0.70
N VAL A 21 1.02 8.65 -1.55
CA VAL A 21 0.15 9.14 -2.62
C VAL A 21 -0.14 8.05 -3.65
N LEU A 22 0.87 7.26 -4.04
CA LEU A 22 0.67 6.12 -4.95
C LEU A 22 -0.26 5.06 -4.35
N LEU A 23 -0.05 4.68 -3.09
CA LEU A 23 -0.92 3.71 -2.41
C LEU A 23 -2.37 4.19 -2.37
N LEU A 24 -2.61 5.47 -2.05
CA LEU A 24 -3.94 6.06 -2.07
C LEU A 24 -4.53 6.10 -3.48
N TYR A 25 -3.75 6.52 -4.47
CA TYR A 25 -4.18 6.56 -5.87
C TYR A 25 -4.64 5.18 -6.35
N TYR A 26 -3.84 4.13 -6.12
CA TYR A 26 -4.22 2.77 -6.50
C TYR A 26 -5.36 2.20 -5.67
N ALA A 27 -5.44 2.52 -4.37
CA ALA A 27 -6.57 2.13 -3.54
C ALA A 27 -7.88 2.73 -4.07
N VAL A 28 -7.89 4.02 -4.43
CA VAL A 28 -9.04 4.69 -5.05
C VAL A 28 -9.36 4.08 -6.42
N LYS A 29 -8.34 3.84 -7.25
CA LYS A 29 -8.51 3.21 -8.56
C LYS A 29 -9.19 1.83 -8.47
N LEU A 30 -8.87 1.07 -7.44
CA LEU A 30 -9.46 -0.24 -7.19
C LEU A 30 -10.85 -0.16 -6.54
N LEU A 31 -11.02 0.69 -5.53
CA LEU A 31 -12.27 0.77 -4.78
C LEU A 31 -13.40 1.43 -5.57
N ILE A 32 -13.09 2.45 -6.38
CA ILE A 32 -14.09 3.21 -7.13
C ILE A 32 -14.19 2.72 -8.57
N PHE A 33 -13.07 2.60 -9.28
CA PHE A 33 -13.08 2.27 -10.71
C PHE A 33 -12.99 0.77 -10.99
N GLN A 34 -12.77 -0.06 -9.95
CA GLN A 34 -12.60 -1.51 -10.07
C GLN A 34 -11.56 -1.91 -11.12
N ASP A 35 -10.55 -1.06 -11.30
CA ASP A 35 -9.50 -1.25 -12.29
C ASP A 35 -8.44 -2.20 -11.75
N VAL A 36 -8.74 -3.49 -11.85
CA VAL A 36 -7.85 -4.56 -11.39
C VAL A 36 -6.59 -4.67 -12.25
N GLU A 37 -6.65 -4.26 -13.51
CA GLU A 37 -5.52 -4.28 -14.45
C GLU A 37 -4.42 -3.30 -14.03
N ALA A 38 -4.76 -2.29 -13.22
CA ALA A 38 -3.81 -1.34 -12.66
C ALA A 38 -2.76 -1.95 -11.73
N ILE A 39 -3.09 -3.06 -11.04
CA ILE A 39 -2.20 -3.72 -10.09
C ILE A 39 -1.79 -5.13 -10.53
N ARG A 40 -2.50 -5.70 -11.50
CA ARG A 40 -2.33 -7.09 -11.89
C ARG A 40 -1.51 -7.19 -13.17
N PRO A 41 -0.39 -7.94 -13.18
CA PRO A 41 0.39 -8.17 -14.39
C PRO A 41 -0.44 -8.82 -15.50
N PRO A 42 -0.23 -8.46 -16.79
CA PRO A 42 -0.94 -9.07 -17.91
C PRO A 42 -0.75 -10.59 -18.02
N GLN A 43 0.37 -11.09 -17.53
CA GLN A 43 0.72 -12.52 -17.53
C GLN A 43 -0.04 -13.38 -16.50
N TRP A 44 -0.86 -12.78 -15.62
CA TRP A 44 -1.64 -13.55 -14.63
C TRP A 44 -2.96 -14.05 -15.22
N LYS A 45 -3.38 -15.26 -14.81
CA LYS A 45 -4.62 -15.91 -15.27
C LYS A 45 -5.82 -14.97 -15.10
N PRO A 46 -6.56 -14.61 -16.16
CA PRO A 46 -7.61 -13.59 -16.08
C PRO A 46 -8.65 -13.90 -15.00
N LEU A 47 -9.06 -12.89 -14.24
CA LEU A 47 -10.13 -13.03 -13.26
C LEU A 47 -11.45 -13.25 -13.98
N ARG A 48 -12.30 -14.10 -13.39
CA ARG A 48 -13.69 -14.20 -13.86
C ARG A 48 -14.41 -12.87 -13.66
N PRO A 49 -15.34 -12.47 -14.56
CA PRO A 49 -16.05 -11.20 -14.46
C PRO A 49 -16.74 -11.00 -13.10
N GLU A 50 -17.34 -12.08 -12.59
CA GLU A 50 -18.00 -12.19 -11.28
C GLU A 50 -17.06 -11.95 -10.08
N GLN A 51 -15.76 -12.24 -10.21
CA GLN A 51 -14.78 -12.09 -9.14
C GLN A 51 -14.05 -10.74 -9.17
N ARG A 52 -14.11 -10.01 -10.30
CA ARG A 52 -13.37 -8.76 -10.52
C ARG A 52 -13.69 -7.70 -9.47
N SER A 53 -14.98 -7.50 -9.19
CA SER A 53 -15.47 -6.53 -8.20
C SER A 53 -15.02 -6.88 -6.77
N ALA A 54 -15.12 -8.16 -6.39
CA ALA A 54 -14.70 -8.63 -5.07
C ALA A 54 -13.19 -8.51 -4.87
N TYR A 55 -12.41 -8.90 -5.89
CA TYR A 55 -10.94 -8.75 -5.89
C TYR A 55 -10.55 -7.28 -5.79
N ALA A 56 -11.12 -6.41 -6.61
CA ALA A 56 -10.84 -4.98 -6.60
C ALA A 56 -11.08 -4.38 -5.20
N ARG A 57 -12.19 -4.75 -4.56
CA ARG A 57 -12.54 -4.27 -3.23
C ARG A 57 -11.58 -4.78 -2.15
N GLU A 58 -11.27 -6.08 -2.15
CA GLU A 58 -10.33 -6.66 -1.17
C GLU A 58 -8.91 -6.11 -1.35
N ALA A 59 -8.41 -6.02 -2.58
CA ALA A 59 -7.10 -5.47 -2.89
C ALA A 59 -7.02 -3.96 -2.56
N GLY A 60 -8.04 -3.20 -2.92
CA GLY A 60 -8.13 -1.77 -2.62
C GLY A 60 -8.16 -1.50 -1.11
N LEU A 61 -8.91 -2.29 -0.35
CA LEU A 61 -8.95 -2.17 1.12
C LEU A 61 -7.60 -2.57 1.75
N LEU A 62 -6.93 -3.60 1.21
CA LEU A 62 -5.61 -4.02 1.66
C LEU A 62 -4.57 -2.91 1.46
N LEU A 63 -4.56 -2.27 0.29
CA LEU A 63 -3.69 -1.11 -0.01
C LEU A 63 -3.98 0.08 0.89
N LEU A 64 -5.26 0.38 1.13
CA LEU A 64 -5.67 1.46 2.03
C LEU A 64 -5.20 1.19 3.47
N LEU A 65 -5.41 -0.03 3.96
CA LEU A 65 -4.97 -0.44 5.29
C LEU A 65 -3.44 -0.35 5.42
N PHE A 66 -2.70 -0.78 4.39
CA PHE A 66 -1.26 -0.65 4.37
C PHE A 66 -0.80 0.81 4.43
N GLY A 67 -1.47 1.71 3.71
CA GLY A 67 -1.22 3.15 3.79
C GLY A 67 -1.42 3.69 5.21
N VAL A 68 -2.51 3.30 5.88
CA VAL A 68 -2.79 3.67 7.28
C VAL A 68 -1.72 3.11 8.24
N CYS A 69 -1.37 1.83 8.11
CA CYS A 69 -0.32 1.21 8.92
C CYS A 69 1.02 1.92 8.75
N THR A 70 1.38 2.30 7.52
CA THR A 70 2.61 3.02 7.22
C THR A 70 2.59 4.43 7.83
N ALA A 71 1.47 5.15 7.75
CA ALA A 71 1.32 6.46 8.38
C ALA A 71 1.44 6.38 9.91
N ILE A 72 0.80 5.38 10.53
CA ILE A 72 0.93 5.11 11.97
C ILE A 72 2.40 4.80 12.31
N ALA A 73 3.06 3.95 11.53
CA ALA A 73 4.49 3.62 11.74
C ALA A 73 5.37 4.88 11.69
N SER A 74 5.13 5.77 10.72
CA SER A 74 5.86 7.03 10.59
C SER A 74 5.66 7.94 11.80
N VAL A 75 4.44 8.05 12.33
CA VAL A 75 4.18 8.82 13.56
C VAL A 75 4.87 8.15 14.76
N LEU A 76 4.80 6.82 14.89
CA LEU A 76 5.47 6.09 15.97
C LEU A 76 6.99 6.29 15.94
N MET A 77 7.60 6.34 14.75
CA MET A 77 9.03 6.58 14.59
C MET A 77 9.49 7.93 15.16
N LEU A 78 8.60 8.94 15.21
CA LEU A 78 8.93 10.25 15.80
C LEU A 78 9.13 10.18 17.32
N PHE A 79 8.44 9.26 18.00
CA PHE A 79 8.51 9.11 19.45
C PHE A 79 9.44 7.97 19.87
N ILE A 80 9.31 6.81 19.23
CA ILE A 80 10.05 5.59 19.53
C ILE A 80 10.48 4.93 18.21
N PRO A 81 11.64 5.29 17.65
CA PRO A 81 12.10 4.84 16.33
C PRO A 81 12.09 3.32 16.15
N LEU A 82 12.58 2.58 17.15
CA LEU A 82 12.66 1.12 17.11
C LEU A 82 11.27 0.47 17.02
N LEU A 83 10.30 0.98 17.79
CA LEU A 83 8.94 0.47 17.78
C LEU A 83 8.24 0.75 16.44
N GLY A 84 8.42 1.96 15.89
CA GLY A 84 7.90 2.31 14.57
C GLY A 84 8.49 1.43 13.46
N LEU A 85 9.78 1.11 13.54
CA LEU A 85 10.44 0.18 12.61
C LEU A 85 9.87 -1.24 12.72
N CYS A 86 9.73 -1.78 13.93
CA CYS A 86 9.11 -3.09 14.16
C CYS A 86 7.65 -3.14 13.67
N PHE A 87 6.89 -2.06 13.88
CA PHE A 87 5.50 -1.99 13.43
C PHE A 87 5.40 -1.95 11.90
N LEU A 88 6.29 -1.21 11.23
CA LEU A 88 6.36 -1.16 9.77
C LEU A 88 6.70 -2.53 9.17
N THR A 89 7.71 -3.21 9.71
CA THR A 89 8.12 -4.53 9.21
C THR A 89 7.02 -5.57 9.39
N LEU A 90 6.34 -5.58 10.54
CA LEU A 90 5.18 -6.44 10.78
C LEU A 90 4.02 -6.11 9.83
N SER A 91 3.78 -4.83 9.55
CA SER A 91 2.74 -4.41 8.61
C SER A 91 3.02 -4.89 7.19
N ILE A 92 4.27 -4.80 6.72
CA ILE A 92 4.69 -5.31 5.41
C ILE A 92 4.47 -6.83 5.34
N LEU A 93 4.91 -7.58 6.35
CA LEU A 93 4.72 -9.03 6.42
C LEU A 93 3.24 -9.41 6.44
N GLY A 94 2.42 -8.70 7.22
CA GLY A 94 0.98 -8.94 7.31
C GLY A 94 0.26 -8.69 5.99
N VAL A 95 0.60 -7.60 5.30
CA VAL A 95 0.04 -7.27 3.98
C VAL A 95 0.49 -8.28 2.93
N PHE A 96 1.77 -8.67 2.94
CA PHE A 96 2.28 -9.69 2.02
C PHE A 96 1.57 -11.04 2.21
N TYR A 97 1.40 -11.48 3.45
CA TYR A 97 0.66 -12.70 3.78
C TYR A 97 -0.80 -12.63 3.31
N ARG A 98 -1.48 -11.50 3.58
CA ARG A 98 -2.86 -11.27 3.12
C ARG A 98 -2.98 -11.22 1.60
N PHE A 99 -2.01 -10.61 0.93
CA PHE A 99 -1.96 -10.53 -0.52
C PHE A 99 -1.83 -11.92 -1.13
N ARG A 100 -0.90 -12.75 -0.64
CA ARG A 100 -0.78 -14.14 -1.09
C ARG A 100 -2.06 -14.95 -0.92
N ARG A 101 -2.69 -14.84 0.25
CA ARG A 101 -3.95 -15.55 0.53
C ARG A 101 -5.09 -15.07 -0.40
N MET A 102 -5.10 -13.79 -0.74
CA MET A 102 -6.03 -13.23 -1.72
C MET A 102 -5.72 -13.79 -3.12
N GLU A 103 -4.46 -13.82 -3.55
CA GLU A 103 -4.08 -14.40 -4.84
C GLU A 103 -4.50 -15.88 -4.96
N GLU A 104 -4.27 -16.68 -3.93
CA GLU A 104 -4.69 -18.09 -3.87
C GLU A 104 -6.22 -18.21 -4.03
N LYS A 105 -7.00 -17.34 -3.37
CA LYS A 105 -8.47 -17.35 -3.42
C LYS A 105 -9.04 -17.05 -4.81
N TYR A 106 -8.38 -16.20 -5.60
CA TYR A 106 -8.92 -15.73 -6.88
C TYR A 106 -8.18 -16.27 -8.12
N THR A 107 -6.98 -16.82 -7.95
CA THR A 107 -6.15 -17.36 -9.04
C THR A 107 -6.03 -18.88 -8.98
N GLY A 108 -6.25 -19.48 -7.80
CA GLY A 108 -6.38 -20.92 -7.60
C GLY A 108 -7.53 -21.54 -8.38
#